data_AF-A0A914VA51-F1
#
_entry.id   AF-A0A914VA51-F1
#
_cell.length_a   1.000
_cell.length_b   1.000
_cell.length_c   1.000
_cell.angle_alpha   90.00
_cell.angle_beta   90.00
_cell.angle_gamma   90.00
#
_symmetry.space_group_name_H-M   'P 1'
#
loop_
_entity.id
_entity.type
_entity.pdbx_description
1 polymer ?
#
loop_
_entity_poly.entity_id
_entity_poly.type
_entity_poly.pdbx_seq_one_letter_code
_entity_poly.pdbx_strand_id
1 'polypeptide(L)'
;EADNTDSGLVLPPAKFSGIENLATNTNLLYPIIAELRVFKTDDELELMRYASKIGSDAHKSVMKTVKPGIYEYQLESMFRHTSYFNGGCRHLGYTCIAAW
;
A
#
# COMPACT_ATOMS: atom_id res chain seq x y z
N GLU A 1 18.43 10.75 10.48
CA GLU A 1 18.11 10.24 9.13
C GLU A 1 17.45 8.88 9.27
N ALA A 2 16.56 8.54 8.34
CA ALA A 2 15.75 7.33 8.42
C ALA A 2 16.28 6.30 7.41
N ASP A 3 17.20 5.45 7.86
CA ASP A 3 17.86 4.44 7.03
C ASP A 3 17.00 3.17 6.92
N ASN A 4 16.59 2.83 5.70
CA ASN A 4 15.89 1.58 5.44
C ASN A 4 16.92 0.45 5.23
N THR A 5 17.02 -0.45 6.20
CA THR A 5 17.95 -1.59 6.18
C THR A 5 17.74 -2.55 5.00
N ASP A 6 16.53 -2.60 4.44
CA ASP A 6 16.21 -3.49 3.31
C ASP A 6 16.72 -2.92 1.97
N SER A 7 16.44 -1.64 1.71
CA SER A 7 16.76 -1.01 0.42
C SER A 7 18.05 -0.18 0.42
N GLY A 8 18.65 0.07 1.59
CA GLY A 8 19.78 1.00 1.76
C GLY A 8 19.45 2.46 1.40
N LEU A 9 18.15 2.79 1.33
CA LEU A 9 17.69 4.14 0.99
C LEU A 9 17.45 4.91 2.27
N VAL A 10 17.88 6.17 2.28
CA VAL A 10 17.73 7.06 3.42
C VAL A 10 16.64 8.07 3.14
N LEU A 11 15.63 8.12 4.02
CA LEU A 11 14.57 9.11 3.93
C LEU A 11 15.07 10.44 4.51
N PRO A 12 15.05 11.54 3.73
CA PRO A 12 15.58 12.82 4.17
C PRO A 12 14.72 13.42 5.30
N PRO A 13 15.32 14.19 6.21
CA PRO A 13 14.57 14.85 7.27
C PRO A 13 13.60 15.91 6.71
N ALA A 14 12.55 16.19 7.48
CA ALA A 14 11.55 17.21 7.13
C ALA A 14 12.20 18.59 6.95
N LYS A 15 11.76 19.34 5.93
CA LYS A 15 12.19 20.72 5.67
C LYS A 15 10.97 21.61 5.61
N PHE A 16 10.91 22.61 6.49
CA PHE A 16 9.89 23.64 6.48
C PHE A 16 10.48 24.93 7.07
N SER A 17 9.90 26.09 6.70
CA SER A 17 10.37 27.39 7.17
C SER A 17 10.24 27.49 8.70
N GLY A 18 11.29 27.94 9.39
CA GLY A 18 11.31 28.09 10.85
C GLY A 18 11.76 26.85 11.62
N ILE A 19 12.09 25.75 10.94
CA ILE A 19 12.62 24.53 11.59
C ILE A 19 13.98 24.77 12.24
N GLU A 20 14.76 25.71 11.71
CA GLU A 20 16.06 26.13 12.22
C GLU A 20 16.00 26.70 13.65
N ASN A 21 14.84 27.18 14.08
CA ASN A 21 14.62 27.70 15.42
C ASN A 21 14.21 26.62 16.44
N LEU A 22 14.13 25.36 16.01
CA LEU A 22 13.72 24.24 16.84
C LEU A 22 14.88 23.27 17.06
N ALA A 23 15.03 22.80 18.30
CA ALA A 23 15.93 21.69 18.59
C ALA A 23 15.34 20.41 17.95
N THR A 24 16.02 19.86 16.95
CA THR A 24 15.55 18.69 16.20
C THR A 24 16.47 17.49 16.40
N ASN A 25 15.86 16.31 16.61
CA ASN A 25 16.56 15.02 16.61
C ASN A 25 15.96 14.14 15.50
N THR A 26 16.77 13.80 14.50
CA THR A 26 16.32 13.07 13.30
C THR A 26 16.62 11.57 13.37
N ASN A 27 17.23 11.07 14.45
CA ASN A 27 17.71 9.69 14.55
C ASN A 27 16.83 8.82 15.45
N LEU A 28 16.13 9.41 16.42
CA LEU A 28 15.39 8.64 17.43
C LEU A 28 14.06 8.09 16.92
N LEU A 29 13.28 8.90 16.20
CA LEU A 29 11.88 8.58 15.90
C LEU A 29 11.73 7.40 14.92
N TYR A 30 12.54 7.37 13.86
CA TYR A 30 12.42 6.39 12.79
C TYR A 30 12.53 4.93 13.25
N PRO A 31 13.59 4.50 13.98
CA PRO A 31 13.70 3.11 14.41
C PRO A 31 12.56 2.69 15.34
N ILE A 32 12.10 3.58 16.22
CA ILE A 32 11.02 3.29 17.16
C ILE A 32 9.68 3.12 16.41
N ILE A 33 9.33 4.05 15.53
CA ILE A 33 8.05 3.97 14.80
C ILE A 33 8.07 2.83 13.77
N ALA A 34 9.22 2.52 13.18
CA ALA A 34 9.37 1.39 12.28
C ALA A 34 9.07 0.08 13.01
N GLU A 35 9.64 -0.13 14.20
CA GLU A 35 9.39 -1.34 15.01
C GLU A 35 7.93 -1.46 15.44
N LEU A 36 7.29 -0.35 15.82
CA LEU A 36 5.86 -0.34 16.16
C LEU A 36 4.98 -0.76 14.97
N ARG A 37 5.37 -0.46 13.72
CA ARG A 37 4.63 -0.88 12.51
C ARG A 37 4.85 -2.35 12.14
N VAL A 38 5.84 -3.02 12.73
CA VAL A 38 6.07 -4.46 12.50
C VAL A 38 4.96 -5.28 13.14
N PHE A 39 4.53 -4.93 14.35
CA PHE A 39 3.48 -5.62 15.10
C PHE A 39 2.15 -4.88 14.96
N LYS A 40 1.15 -5.54 14.34
CA LYS A 40 -0.13 -4.92 14.00
C LYS A 40 -1.04 -4.99 15.21
N THR A 41 -1.82 -3.93 15.43
CA THR A 41 -2.91 -3.96 16.41
C THR A 41 -4.08 -4.80 15.88
N ASP A 42 -5.00 -5.20 16.76
CA ASP A 42 -6.18 -5.96 16.34
C ASP A 42 -7.04 -5.18 15.31
N ASP A 43 -7.21 -3.87 15.50
CA ASP A 43 -7.92 -3.00 14.56
C ASP A 43 -7.23 -2.95 13.18
N GLU A 44 -5.90 -2.88 13.15
CA GLU A 44 -5.13 -2.93 11.90
C GLU A 44 -5.28 -4.28 11.20
N LEU A 45 -5.27 -5.38 11.97
CA LEU A 45 -5.48 -6.72 11.43
C LEU A 45 -6.89 -6.88 10.84
N GLU A 46 -7.92 -6.32 11.47
CA GLU A 46 -9.28 -6.32 10.92
C GLU A 46 -9.36 -5.58 9.58
N LEU A 47 -8.74 -4.40 9.50
CA LEU A 47 -8.69 -3.64 8.26
C LEU A 47 -7.92 -4.38 7.17
N MET A 48 -6.78 -4.99 7.50
CA MET A 48 -6.00 -5.79 6.56
C MET A 48 -6.79 -7.02 6.06
N ARG A 49 -7.52 -7.71 6.93
CA ARG A 49 -8.40 -8.84 6.55
C ARG A 49 -9.47 -8.36 5.56
N TYR A 50 -10.07 -7.20 5.79
CA TYR A 50 -11.04 -6.63 4.88
C TYR A 50 -10.42 -6.30 3.51
N ALA A 51 -9.26 -5.63 3.49
CA ALA A 51 -8.54 -5.32 2.26
C ALA A 51 -8.19 -6.59 1.46
N SER A 52 -7.70 -7.64 2.13
CA SER A 52 -7.42 -8.94 1.52
C SER A 52 -8.67 -9.64 0.99
N LYS A 53 -9.80 -9.53 1.68
CA LYS A 53 -11.09 -10.07 1.21
C LYS A 53 -11.51 -9.40 -0.09
N ILE A 54 -11.49 -8.06 -0.15
CA ILE A 54 -11.84 -7.31 -1.35
C ILE A 54 -10.89 -7.63 -2.51
N GLY A 55 -9.58 -7.70 -2.26
CA GLY A 55 -8.60 -8.10 -3.27
C GLY A 55 -8.86 -9.52 -3.80
N SER A 56 -9.23 -10.45 -2.92
CA SER A 56 -9.58 -11.82 -3.31
C SER A 56 -10.85 -11.87 -4.17
N ASP A 57 -11.86 -11.08 -3.82
CA ASP A 57 -13.09 -10.94 -4.61
C ASP A 57 -12.82 -10.32 -5.98
N ALA A 58 -11.95 -9.30 -6.05
CA ALA A 58 -11.50 -8.70 -7.29
C ALA A 58 -10.74 -9.70 -8.18
N HIS A 59 -9.81 -10.48 -7.62
CA HIS A 59 -9.13 -11.56 -8.35
C HIS A 59 -10.11 -12.61 -8.88
N LYS A 60 -11.09 -13.04 -8.07
CA LYS A 60 -12.15 -13.97 -8.52
C LYS A 60 -12.97 -13.38 -9.67
N SER A 61 -13.27 -12.08 -9.64
CA SER A 61 -13.96 -11.40 -10.75
C SER A 61 -13.11 -11.44 -12.03
N VAL A 62 -11.82 -11.12 -11.93
CA VAL A 62 -10.88 -11.17 -13.05
C VAL A 62 -10.82 -12.59 -13.65
N MET A 63 -10.67 -13.62 -12.82
CA MET A 63 -10.61 -15.03 -13.27
C MET A 63 -11.91 -15.50 -13.95
N LYS A 64 -13.07 -14.94 -13.59
CA LYS A 64 -14.35 -15.24 -14.25
C LYS A 64 -14.51 -14.50 -15.59
N THR A 65 -13.83 -13.38 -15.77
CA THR A 65 -13.93 -12.55 -16.98
C THR A 65 -12.90 -12.94 -18.04
N VAL A 66 -11.74 -13.47 -17.65
CA VAL A 66 -10.64 -13.79 -18.58
C VAL A 66 -11.08 -14.76 -19.67
N LYS A 67 -10.77 -14.41 -20.92
CA LYS A 67 -11.00 -15.22 -22.12
C LYS A 67 -10.07 -14.76 -23.24
N PRO A 68 -9.80 -15.61 -24.25
CA PRO A 68 -9.01 -15.21 -25.41
C PRO A 68 -9.56 -13.94 -26.07
N GLY A 69 -8.65 -13.03 -26.46
CA GLY A 69 -9.00 -11.75 -27.08
C GLY A 69 -9.23 -10.58 -26.10
N ILE A 70 -9.06 -10.80 -24.79
CA ILE A 70 -9.01 -9.72 -23.79
C ILE A 70 -7.56 -9.28 -23.57
N TYR A 71 -7.36 -7.98 -23.41
CA TYR A 71 -6.06 -7.40 -23.07
C TYR A 71 -5.86 -7.28 -21.56
N GLU A 72 -4.60 -7.33 -21.14
CA GLU A 72 -4.15 -7.20 -19.74
C GLU A 72 -4.76 -5.99 -19.01
N TYR A 73 -4.79 -4.81 -19.65
CA TYR A 73 -5.34 -3.60 -19.07
C TYR A 73 -6.86 -3.69 -18.81
N GLN A 74 -7.58 -4.53 -19.56
CA GLN A 74 -9.02 -4.74 -19.34
C GLN A 74 -9.25 -5.58 -18.07
N LEU A 75 -8.36 -6.53 -17.79
CA LEU A 75 -8.36 -7.29 -16.53
C LEU A 75 -8.00 -6.38 -15.35
N GLU A 76 -7.01 -5.50 -15.50
CA GLU A 76 -6.70 -4.47 -14.51
C GLU A 76 -7.91 -3.58 -14.22
N SER A 77 -8.63 -3.14 -15.26
CA SER A 77 -9.85 -2.33 -15.10
C SER A 77 -10.91 -3.07 -14.29
N MET A 78 -11.12 -4.37 -14.54
CA MET A 78 -12.05 -5.20 -13.77
C MET A 78 -11.64 -5.35 -12.30
N PHE A 79 -10.35 -5.51 -12.03
CA PHE A 79 -9.82 -5.56 -10.67
C PHE A 79 -10.09 -4.25 -9.92
N ARG A 80 -9.75 -3.12 -10.55
CA ARG A 80 -9.99 -1.77 -10.01
C ARG A 80 -11.47 -1.51 -9.77
N HIS A 81 -12.32 -1.88 -10.72
CA HIS A 81 -13.77 -1.73 -10.62
C HIS A 81 -14.31 -2.48 -9.41
N THR A 82 -14.00 -3.77 -9.27
CA THR A 82 -14.46 -4.58 -8.13
C THR A 82 -13.95 -4.03 -6.80
N SER A 83 -12.68 -3.64 -6.75
CA SER A 83 -12.06 -3.11 -5.53
C SER A 83 -12.72 -1.80 -5.08
N TYR A 84 -13.00 -0.90 -6.01
CA TYR A 84 -13.56 0.41 -5.68
C TYR A 84 -15.08 0.38 -5.53
N PHE A 85 -15.80 -0.19 -6.50
CA PHE A 85 -17.26 -0.20 -6.52
C PHE A 85 -17.85 -1.08 -5.41
N ASN A 86 -17.30 -2.28 -5.17
CA ASN A 86 -17.82 -3.19 -4.15
C ASN A 86 -17.15 -3.00 -2.79
N GLY A 87 -15.84 -2.71 -2.78
CA GLY A 87 -15.05 -2.67 -1.56
C GLY A 87 -14.77 -1.27 -1.00
N GLY A 88 -15.07 -0.20 -1.76
CA GLY A 88 -14.72 1.17 -1.38
C GLY A 88 -13.22 1.48 -1.48
N CYS A 89 -12.40 0.55 -1.96
CA CYS A 89 -10.95 0.72 -2.07
C CYS A 89 -10.59 1.53 -3.32
N ARG A 90 -10.62 2.86 -3.20
CA ARG A 90 -10.31 3.79 -4.30
C ARG A 90 -8.88 3.66 -4.82
N HIS A 91 -7.93 3.46 -3.92
CA HIS A 91 -6.51 3.35 -4.24
C HIS A 91 -6.07 1.89 -4.14
N LEU A 92 -5.21 1.49 -5.08
CA LEU A 92 -4.53 0.21 -5.03
C LEU A 92 -3.21 0.36 -4.25
N GLY A 93 -2.77 -0.72 -3.60
CA GLY A 93 -1.49 -0.72 -2.88
C GLY A 93 -0.27 -0.52 -3.79
N TYR A 94 -0.41 -0.90 -5.06
CA TYR A 94 0.58 -0.71 -6.12
C TYR A 94 -0.11 -0.82 -7.49
N THR A 95 0.59 -0.46 -8.57
CA THR A 95 0.10 -0.61 -9.94
C THR A 95 -0.15 -2.09 -10.24
N CYS A 96 -1.34 -2.43 -10.77
CA CYS A 96 -1.65 -3.82 -11.07
C CYS A 96 -0.64 -4.43 -12.05
N ILE A 97 -0.20 -5.65 -11.74
CA ILE A 97 0.55 -6.50 -12.65
C ILE A 97 -0.44 -7.54 -13.16
N ALA A 98 -0.93 -7.35 -14.38
CA ALA A 98 -1.87 -8.26 -15.02
C ALA A 98 -1.17 -8.85 -16.25
N ALA A 99 -0.56 -10.01 -16.10
CA ALA A 99 0.07 -10.75 -17.19
C ALA A 99 -0.67 -12.08 -17.39
N TRP A 100 -0.91 -12.47 -18.64
CA TRP A 100 -1.55 -13.74 -18.99
C TRP A 100 -0.97 -14.38 -20.25
#